data_AF-A0A972RYN3-F1
#
_entry.id   AF-A0A972RYN3-F1
#
_cell.length_a   1.000
_cell.length_b   1.000
_cell.length_c   1.000
_cell.angle_alpha   90.00
_cell.angle_beta   90.00
_cell.angle_gamma   90.00
#
_symmetry.space_group_name_H-M   'P 1'
#
loop_
_entity.id
_entity.type
_entity.pdbx_description
1 polymer ?
#
loop_
_entity_poly.entity_id
_entity_poly.type
_entity_poly.pdbx_seq_one_letter_code
_entity_poly.pdbx_strand_id
1 'polypeptide(L)'
;LKNKYKLKSIESHLWKFLRIRPANFPTIRISQFAQLVHKSSHLFSKIIESKSIKDIMHMFDLQASEYWQTHYIFGKISKKSIKKFGKNASENIIINTVIPILFLYGKEKANNEIQEKAFNFLEQLKAEKNKITNKWEDVGLEVKNAYFSQSLIQLYNEYCLKKRCLECRIGNKYIKN
;
A
#
# COMPACT_ATOMS: atom_id res chain seq x y z
N LEU A 1 -13.16 24.96 14.21
CA LEU A 1 -13.02 24.35 12.86
C LEU A 1 -14.35 23.87 12.30
N LYS A 2 -15.08 22.95 12.96
CA LYS A 2 -16.38 22.42 12.50
C LYS A 2 -17.37 23.50 12.05
N ASN A 3 -17.62 24.48 12.92
CA ASN A 3 -18.57 25.57 12.62
C ASN A 3 -18.03 26.53 11.54
N LYS A 4 -16.71 26.81 11.56
CA LYS A 4 -16.05 27.72 10.60
C LYS A 4 -16.07 27.19 9.16
N TYR A 5 -15.84 25.90 8.99
CA TYR A 5 -15.70 25.26 7.67
C TYR A 5 -16.86 24.31 7.33
N LYS A 6 -17.94 24.33 8.12
CA LYS A 6 -19.13 23.45 7.98
C LYS A 6 -18.75 21.96 7.81
N LEU A 7 -17.71 21.50 8.50
CA LEU A 7 -17.20 20.15 8.34
C LEU A 7 -18.20 19.14 8.93
N LYS A 8 -18.57 18.12 8.15
CA LYS A 8 -19.31 16.97 8.65
C LYS A 8 -18.33 15.99 9.28
N SER A 9 -18.56 15.65 10.55
CA SER A 9 -17.73 14.65 11.22
C SER A 9 -17.95 13.28 10.59
N ILE A 10 -16.87 12.51 10.50
CA ILE A 10 -16.96 11.07 10.23
C ILE A 10 -17.70 10.43 11.40
N GLU A 11 -18.58 9.48 11.10
CA GLU A 11 -19.33 8.72 12.10
C GLU A 11 -18.38 7.88 12.96
N SER A 12 -18.56 7.91 14.28
CA SER A 12 -17.63 7.30 15.23
C SER A 12 -17.43 5.80 15.00
N HIS A 13 -18.48 5.09 14.57
CA HIS A 13 -18.45 3.65 14.33
C HIS A 13 -17.52 3.25 13.15
N LEU A 14 -17.21 4.18 12.24
CA LEU A 14 -16.26 3.96 11.15
C LEU A 14 -14.80 3.90 11.63
N TRP A 15 -14.53 4.45 12.82
CA TRP A 15 -13.22 4.39 13.44
C TRP A 15 -13.00 3.02 14.09
N LYS A 16 -12.32 2.13 13.36
CA LYS A 16 -12.00 0.79 13.84
C LYS A 16 -10.74 0.79 14.70
N PHE A 17 -10.90 0.51 15.99
CA PHE A 17 -9.79 0.32 16.94
C PHE A 17 -9.69 -1.11 17.48
N LEU A 18 -10.77 -1.90 17.40
CA LEU A 18 -10.79 -3.29 17.85
C LEU A 18 -10.06 -4.20 16.86
N ARG A 19 -9.36 -5.22 17.38
CA ARG A 19 -8.61 -6.24 16.63
C ARG A 19 -7.49 -5.69 15.72
N ILE A 20 -7.02 -4.48 15.99
CA ILE A 20 -5.91 -3.83 15.31
C ILE A 20 -4.81 -3.54 16.34
N ARG A 21 -3.53 -3.70 15.96
CA ARG A 21 -2.42 -3.30 16.84
C ARG A 21 -2.44 -1.77 17.01
N PRO A 22 -2.17 -1.21 18.21
CA PRO A 22 -2.24 0.24 18.44
C PRO A 22 -1.48 1.11 17.43
N ALA A 23 -0.32 0.65 16.95
CA ALA A 23 0.46 1.36 15.92
C ALA A 23 -0.25 1.50 14.55
N ASN A 24 -1.28 0.69 14.30
CA ASN A 24 -2.09 0.70 13.09
C ASN A 24 -3.43 1.42 13.27
N PHE A 25 -3.67 2.04 14.44
CA PHE A 25 -4.91 2.77 14.67
C PHE A 25 -5.11 3.92 13.67
N PRO A 26 -6.36 4.22 13.26
CA PRO A 26 -6.62 5.27 12.28
C PRO A 26 -6.08 6.65 12.71
N THR A 27 -6.12 6.95 14.00
CA THR A 27 -5.53 8.15 14.62
C THR A 27 -4.03 8.27 14.35
N ILE A 28 -3.28 7.18 14.54
CA ILE A 28 -1.84 7.13 14.24
C ILE A 28 -1.60 7.27 12.74
N ARG A 29 -2.36 6.55 11.91
CA ARG A 29 -2.21 6.59 10.45
C ARG A 29 -2.49 7.98 9.88
N ILE A 30 -3.53 8.65 10.36
CA ILE A 30 -3.85 10.03 9.97
C ILE A 30 -2.77 11.00 10.44
N SER A 31 -2.23 10.82 11.66
CA SER A 31 -1.11 11.65 12.10
C SER A 31 0.14 11.49 11.23
N GLN A 32 0.48 10.24 10.88
CA GLN A 32 1.60 9.94 10.00
C GLN A 32 1.39 10.53 8.61
N PHE A 33 0.18 10.42 8.07
CA PHE A 33 -0.19 11.05 6.80
C PHE A 33 -0.12 12.58 6.85
N ALA A 34 -0.60 13.19 7.94
CA ALA A 34 -0.49 14.63 8.14
C ALA A 34 0.98 15.10 8.16
N GLN A 35 1.88 14.31 8.76
CA GLN A 35 3.32 14.58 8.71
C GLN A 35 3.90 14.45 7.30
N LEU A 36 3.46 13.45 6.53
CA LEU A 36 3.83 13.30 5.13
C LEU A 36 3.41 14.53 4.32
N VAL A 37 2.16 14.97 4.43
CA VAL A 37 1.67 16.17 3.73
C VAL A 37 2.41 17.42 4.18
N HIS A 38 2.65 17.57 5.48
CA HIS A 38 3.37 18.74 6.02
C HIS A 38 4.83 18.81 5.60
N LYS A 39 5.53 17.67 5.50
CA LYS A 39 6.96 17.61 5.15
C LYS A 39 7.22 17.50 3.65
N SER A 40 6.21 17.16 2.86
CA SER A 40 6.37 16.94 1.43
C SER A 40 5.89 18.15 0.63
N SER A 41 6.84 18.94 0.11
CA SER A 41 6.57 19.79 -1.04
C SER A 41 6.50 18.93 -2.31
N HIS A 42 5.46 19.11 -3.13
CA HIS A 42 5.29 18.44 -4.43
C HIS A 42 5.53 16.91 -4.41
N LEU A 43 4.93 16.21 -3.43
CA LEU A 43 5.14 14.77 -3.22
C LEU A 43 4.98 13.94 -4.51
N PHE A 44 3.93 14.25 -5.28
CA PHE A 44 3.63 13.51 -6.50
C PHE A 44 4.72 13.68 -7.58
N SER A 45 5.19 14.90 -7.82
CA SER A 45 6.30 15.17 -8.75
C SER A 45 7.56 14.43 -8.32
N LYS A 46 7.89 14.45 -7.02
CA LYS A 46 9.04 13.70 -6.48
C LYS A 46 8.94 12.20 -6.72
N ILE A 47 7.74 11.63 -6.58
CA ILE A 47 7.48 10.21 -6.90
C ILE A 47 7.72 9.95 -8.38
N ILE A 48 7.21 10.80 -9.28
CA ILE A 48 7.40 10.64 -10.74
C ILE A 48 8.88 10.77 -11.11
N GLU A 49 9.64 11.66 -10.49
CA GLU A 49 11.06 11.90 -10.78
C GLU A 49 11.99 10.88 -10.10
N SER A 50 11.48 10.11 -9.14
CA SER A 50 12.27 9.09 -8.44
C SER A 50 12.85 8.06 -9.42
N LYS A 51 14.13 7.73 -9.20
CA LYS A 51 14.88 6.77 -10.02
C LYS A 51 14.95 5.40 -9.38
N SER A 52 14.78 5.33 -8.06
CA SER A 52 14.82 4.08 -7.32
C SER A 52 13.68 3.95 -6.31
N ILE A 53 13.34 2.72 -5.98
CA ILE A 53 12.39 2.42 -4.91
C ILE A 53 12.87 2.93 -3.55
N LYS A 54 14.19 3.02 -3.35
CA LYS A 54 14.79 3.55 -2.12
C LYS A 54 14.46 5.03 -1.94
N ASP A 55 14.47 5.81 -3.02
CA ASP A 55 14.11 7.23 -2.99
C ASP A 55 12.67 7.41 -2.50
N ILE A 56 11.75 6.59 -3.02
CA ILE A 56 10.35 6.59 -2.58
C ILE A 56 10.25 6.17 -1.12
N MET A 57 10.95 5.11 -0.71
CA MET A 57 10.96 4.65 0.68
C MET A 57 11.45 5.72 1.66
N HIS A 58 12.46 6.51 1.28
CA HIS A 58 12.95 7.63 2.08
C HIS A 58 11.90 8.73 2.28
N MET A 59 11.00 8.95 1.31
CA MET A 59 9.88 9.89 1.48
C MET A 59 8.91 9.47 2.59
N PHE A 60 8.86 8.17 2.91
CA PHE A 60 8.04 7.63 4.00
C PHE A 60 8.81 7.50 5.33
N ASP A 61 10.09 7.89 5.41
CA ASP A 61 10.84 7.90 6.69
C ASP A 61 10.43 9.12 7.54
N LEU A 62 9.24 9.01 8.11
CA LEU A 62 8.59 10.05 8.87
C LEU A 62 8.08 9.50 10.19
N GLN A 63 8.04 10.37 11.20
CA GLN A 63 7.45 10.08 12.50
C GLN A 63 6.25 10.98 12.75
N ALA A 64 5.25 10.44 13.46
CA ALA A 64 4.15 11.25 13.98
C ALA A 64 4.67 12.38 14.90
N SER A 65 3.85 13.43 15.08
CA SER A 65 4.21 14.54 15.96
C SER A 65 4.35 14.10 17.42
N GLU A 66 4.98 14.95 18.24
CA GLU A 66 5.31 14.66 19.63
C GLU A 66 4.12 14.17 20.47
N TYR A 67 2.93 14.77 20.27
CA TYR A 67 1.69 14.35 20.91
C TYR A 67 1.43 12.83 20.81
N TRP A 68 1.70 12.25 19.64
CA TRP A 68 1.46 10.83 19.37
C TRP A 68 2.55 9.91 19.91
N GLN A 69 3.65 10.46 20.44
CA GLN A 69 4.63 9.64 21.11
C GLN A 69 4.06 9.03 22.40
N THR A 70 3.12 9.70 23.05
CA THR A 70 2.47 9.25 24.29
C THR A 70 0.99 8.91 24.11
N HIS A 71 0.42 9.03 22.91
CA HIS A 71 -0.99 8.76 22.64
C HIS A 71 -1.16 7.79 21.47
N TYR A 72 -2.10 6.86 21.60
CA TYR A 72 -2.61 6.06 20.46
C TYR A 72 -3.98 6.53 20.00
N ILE A 73 -4.76 7.08 20.91
CA ILE A 73 -6.05 7.73 20.67
C ILE A 73 -6.03 9.07 21.39
N PHE A 74 -6.88 10.00 20.95
CA PHE A 74 -6.94 11.32 21.56
C PHE A 74 -7.30 11.23 23.06
N GLY A 75 -6.60 12.02 23.87
CA GLY A 75 -6.84 12.18 25.31
C GLY A 75 -6.42 11.01 26.21
N LYS A 76 -5.98 9.88 25.65
CA LYS A 76 -5.52 8.72 26.43
C LYS A 76 -4.01 8.56 26.40
N ILE A 77 -3.37 8.82 27.53
CA ILE A 77 -1.93 8.67 27.74
C ILE A 77 -1.55 7.17 27.72
N SER A 78 -0.38 6.89 27.17
CA SER A 78 0.24 5.58 27.06
C SER A 78 1.76 5.71 27.27
N LYS A 79 2.45 4.57 27.38
CA LYS A 79 3.91 4.55 27.44
C LYS A 79 4.51 5.22 26.20
N LYS A 80 5.55 6.03 26.39
CA LYS A 80 6.23 6.74 25.30
C LYS A 80 6.78 5.76 24.27
N SER A 81 6.48 5.98 23.01
CA SER A 81 6.98 5.21 21.88
C SER A 81 6.90 6.03 20.59
N ILE A 82 7.98 6.05 19.80
CA ILE A 82 8.02 6.78 18.53
C ILE A 82 7.13 6.08 17.49
N LYS A 83 6.24 6.82 16.82
CA LYS A 83 5.30 6.29 15.84
C LYS A 83 5.78 6.56 14.41
N LYS A 84 6.71 5.76 13.91
CA LYS A 84 7.22 5.82 12.53
C LYS A 84 6.39 4.98 11.56
N PHE A 85 6.45 5.29 10.27
CA PHE A 85 6.09 4.30 9.26
C PHE A 85 7.08 3.12 9.36
N GLY A 86 6.56 1.93 9.63
CA GLY A 86 7.38 0.72 9.52
C GLY A 86 7.61 0.37 8.05
N LYS A 87 8.74 -0.27 7.75
CA LYS A 87 9.10 -0.72 6.39
C LYS A 87 7.92 -1.39 5.66
N ASN A 88 7.30 -2.38 6.29
CA ASN A 88 6.15 -3.10 5.70
C ASN A 88 4.95 -2.18 5.43
N ALA A 89 4.72 -1.15 6.24
CA ALA A 89 3.62 -0.22 6.01
C ALA A 89 3.91 0.68 4.80
N SER A 90 5.14 1.16 4.68
CA SER A 90 5.59 1.93 3.51
C SER A 90 5.53 1.09 2.23
N GLU A 91 6.06 -0.14 2.25
CA GLU A 91 5.99 -1.06 1.10
C GLU A 91 4.53 -1.32 0.70
N ASN A 92 3.62 -1.55 1.66
CA ASN A 92 2.20 -1.75 1.36
C ASN A 92 1.56 -0.53 0.69
N ILE A 93 1.85 0.69 1.14
CA ILE A 93 1.36 1.93 0.50
C ILE A 93 1.94 2.07 -0.90
N ILE A 94 3.21 1.72 -1.08
CA ILE A 94 3.85 1.83 -2.38
C ILE A 94 3.22 0.86 -3.37
N ILE A 95 3.05 -0.42 -3.00
CA ILE A 95 2.42 -1.44 -3.84
C ILE A 95 0.97 -1.09 -4.16
N ASN A 96 0.18 -0.72 -3.16
CA ASN A 96 -1.27 -0.58 -3.32
C ASN A 96 -1.72 0.83 -3.72
N THR A 97 -0.82 1.82 -3.77
CA THR A 97 -1.21 3.21 -4.05
C THR A 97 -0.23 3.90 -4.98
N VAL A 98 1.07 3.94 -4.63
CA VAL A 98 2.06 4.69 -5.42
C VAL A 98 2.24 4.08 -6.81
N ILE A 99 2.43 2.77 -6.88
CA ILE A 99 2.66 2.05 -8.14
C ILE A 99 1.44 2.12 -9.08
N PRO A 100 0.19 1.85 -8.64
CA PRO A 100 -0.98 2.00 -9.49
C PRO A 100 -1.15 3.42 -10.04
N ILE A 101 -0.92 4.44 -9.22
CA ILE A 101 -1.00 5.84 -9.66
C ILE A 101 0.13 6.16 -10.65
N LEU A 102 1.35 5.67 -10.41
CA LEU A 102 2.49 5.88 -11.31
C LEU A 102 2.23 5.23 -12.68
N PHE A 103 1.73 3.99 -12.69
CA PHE A 103 1.36 3.30 -13.92
C PHE A 103 0.24 4.03 -14.68
N LEU A 104 -0.81 4.46 -13.97
CA LEU A 104 -1.90 5.24 -14.56
C LEU A 104 -1.38 6.54 -15.16
N TYR A 105 -0.51 7.26 -14.45
CA TYR A 105 0.10 8.50 -14.95
C TYR A 105 0.90 8.26 -16.24
N GLY A 106 1.73 7.21 -16.29
CA GLY A 106 2.45 6.83 -17.49
C GLY A 106 1.51 6.54 -18.67
N LYS A 107 0.43 5.80 -18.41
CA LYS A 107 -0.60 5.50 -19.41
C LYS A 107 -1.29 6.76 -19.95
N GLU A 108 -1.75 7.65 -19.08
CA GLU A 108 -2.43 8.91 -19.47
C GLU A 108 -1.49 9.86 -20.23
N LYS A 109 -0.18 9.74 -20.04
CA LYS A 109 0.85 10.51 -20.75
C LYS A 109 1.44 9.79 -21.96
N ALA A 110 0.94 8.60 -22.30
CA ALA A 110 1.52 7.73 -23.33
C ALA A 110 3.04 7.53 -23.16
N ASN A 111 3.51 7.50 -21.91
CA ASN A 111 4.91 7.36 -21.54
C ASN A 111 5.16 5.94 -21.00
N ASN A 112 5.65 5.07 -21.90
CA ASN A 112 5.96 3.69 -21.58
C ASN A 112 7.09 3.55 -20.54
N GLU A 113 8.05 4.48 -20.50
CA GLU A 113 9.16 4.44 -19.53
C GLU A 113 8.65 4.53 -18.08
N ILE A 114 7.62 5.36 -17.85
CA ILE A 114 6.99 5.47 -16.53
C ILE A 114 6.22 4.19 -16.17
N GLN A 115 5.56 3.57 -17.14
CA GLN A 115 4.85 2.30 -16.92
C GLN A 115 5.83 1.17 -16.59
N GLU A 116 6.91 1.03 -17.37
CA GLU A 116 7.97 0.06 -17.11
C GLU A 116 8.64 0.31 -15.76
N LYS A 117 8.86 1.57 -15.39
CA LYS A 117 9.37 1.92 -14.06
C LYS A 117 8.46 1.41 -12.93
N ALA A 118 7.14 1.49 -13.10
CA ALA A 118 6.20 0.97 -12.12
C ALA A 118 6.33 -0.56 -11.93
N PHE A 119 6.55 -1.31 -13.01
CA PHE A 119 6.82 -2.75 -12.95
C PHE A 119 8.19 -3.04 -12.31
N ASN A 120 9.24 -2.33 -12.72
CA ASN A 120 10.58 -2.45 -12.14
C ASN A 120 10.57 -2.17 -10.62
N PHE A 121 9.71 -1.27 -10.15
CA PHE A 121 9.53 -1.03 -8.72
C PHE A 121 8.85 -2.19 -8.00
N LEU A 122 7.84 -2.83 -8.61
CA LEU A 122 7.23 -4.04 -8.06
C LEU A 122 8.24 -5.20 -7.92
N GLU A 123 9.15 -5.35 -8.88
CA GLU A 123 10.14 -6.41 -8.84
C GLU A 123 11.16 -6.27 -7.70
N GLN A 124 11.42 -5.02 -7.26
CA GLN A 124 12.34 -4.69 -6.17
C GLN A 124 11.70 -4.80 -4.78
N LEU A 125 10.38 -4.96 -4.69
CA LEU A 125 9.64 -5.03 -3.44
C LEU A 125 9.38 -6.48 -3.03
N LYS A 126 9.32 -6.73 -1.72
CA LYS A 126 8.99 -8.07 -1.20
C LYS A 126 7.58 -8.46 -1.62
N ALA A 127 7.39 -9.75 -1.88
CA ALA A 127 6.07 -10.32 -2.11
C ALA A 127 5.14 -10.01 -0.94
N GLU A 128 3.91 -9.64 -1.27
CA GLU A 128 2.86 -9.51 -0.28
C GLU A 128 2.50 -10.88 0.28
N LYS A 129 2.15 -10.91 1.57
CA LYS A 129 1.73 -12.13 2.26
C LYS A 129 0.25 -12.05 2.58
N ASN A 130 -0.55 -12.87 1.91
CA ASN A 130 -1.97 -13.00 2.18
C ASN A 130 -2.46 -14.43 1.90
N LYS A 131 -3.74 -14.69 2.17
CA LYS A 131 -4.32 -16.03 1.98
C LYS A 131 -4.23 -16.54 0.54
N ILE A 132 -4.19 -15.66 -0.45
CA ILE A 132 -4.11 -16.04 -1.87
C ILE A 132 -2.68 -16.42 -2.22
N THR A 133 -1.69 -15.60 -1.84
CA THR A 133 -0.27 -15.91 -2.11
C THR A 133 0.16 -17.19 -1.41
N ASN A 134 -0.31 -17.42 -0.17
CA ASN A 134 -0.03 -18.67 0.54
C ASN A 134 -0.57 -19.90 -0.21
N LYS A 135 -1.76 -19.84 -0.81
CA LYS A 135 -2.29 -20.95 -1.61
C LYS A 135 -1.42 -21.28 -2.82
N TRP A 136 -0.80 -20.27 -3.41
CA TRP A 136 0.13 -20.46 -4.53
C TRP A 136 1.45 -21.08 -4.06
N GLU A 137 1.96 -20.64 -2.90
CA GLU A 137 3.13 -21.26 -2.27
C GLU A 137 2.87 -22.73 -1.88
N ASP A 138 1.67 -23.04 -1.36
CA ASP A 138 1.26 -24.41 -0.97
C ASP A 138 1.26 -25.39 -2.16
N VAL A 139 1.03 -24.90 -3.39
CA VAL A 139 1.11 -25.72 -4.61
C VAL A 139 2.52 -25.70 -5.25
N GLY A 140 3.51 -25.17 -4.54
CA GLY A 140 4.92 -25.16 -4.95
C GLY A 140 5.31 -23.98 -5.85
N LEU A 141 4.45 -22.97 -6.02
CA LEU A 141 4.78 -21.78 -6.80
C LEU A 141 5.53 -20.75 -5.95
N GLU A 142 6.76 -20.42 -6.36
CA GLU A 142 7.58 -19.44 -5.67
C GLU A 142 7.10 -17.99 -5.93
N VAL A 143 6.67 -17.28 -4.89
CA VAL A 143 6.23 -15.88 -4.96
C VAL A 143 7.39 -14.95 -4.58
N LYS A 144 8.24 -14.61 -5.56
CA LYS A 144 9.54 -13.94 -5.32
C LYS A 144 9.43 -12.49 -4.85
N ASN A 145 8.56 -11.70 -5.46
CA ASN A 145 8.48 -10.24 -5.25
C ASN A 145 7.03 -9.74 -5.41
N ALA A 146 6.84 -8.43 -5.24
CA ALA A 146 5.51 -7.82 -5.32
C ALA A 146 4.89 -7.92 -6.72
N TYR A 147 5.70 -7.98 -7.78
CA TYR A 147 5.21 -8.19 -9.15
C TYR A 147 4.50 -9.55 -9.28
N PHE A 148 5.14 -10.61 -8.78
CA PHE A 148 4.54 -11.95 -8.73
C PHE A 148 3.31 -11.98 -7.83
N SER A 149 3.37 -11.43 -6.61
CA SER A 149 2.22 -11.46 -5.70
C SER A 149 1.01 -10.75 -6.30
N GLN A 150 1.18 -9.55 -6.87
CA GLN A 150 0.10 -8.79 -7.51
C GLN A 150 -0.49 -9.53 -8.71
N SER A 151 0.35 -10.12 -9.56
CA SER A 151 -0.10 -10.89 -10.72
C SER A 151 -0.92 -12.12 -10.31
N LEU A 152 -0.50 -12.84 -9.27
CA LEU A 152 -1.20 -14.03 -8.75
C LEU A 152 -2.49 -13.69 -8.02
N ILE A 153 -2.51 -12.56 -7.29
CA ILE A 153 -3.73 -12.03 -6.66
C ILE A 153 -4.75 -11.68 -7.75
N GLN A 154 -4.33 -10.96 -8.79
CA GLN A 154 -5.19 -10.58 -9.91
C GLN A 154 -5.71 -11.82 -10.63
N LEU A 155 -4.82 -12.77 -10.96
CA LEU A 155 -5.19 -14.03 -11.60
C LEU A 155 -6.23 -14.80 -10.78
N TYR A 156 -6.01 -14.94 -9.48
CA TYR A 156 -6.92 -15.65 -8.60
C TYR A 156 -8.30 -14.99 -8.54
N ASN A 157 -8.34 -13.66 -8.37
CA ASN A 157 -9.59 -12.91 -8.24
C ASN A 157 -10.39 -12.84 -9.55
N GLU A 158 -9.72 -12.65 -10.68
CA GLU A 158 -10.38 -12.44 -11.97
C GLU A 158 -10.65 -13.72 -12.76
N TYR A 159 -9.94 -14.81 -12.45
CA TYR A 159 -10.09 -16.08 -13.15
C TYR A 159 -10.46 -17.23 -12.22
N CYS A 160 -9.61 -17.56 -11.23
CA CYS A 160 -9.81 -18.76 -10.41
C CYS A 160 -11.11 -18.73 -9.60
N LEU A 161 -11.38 -17.64 -8.88
CA LEU A 161 -12.62 -17.47 -8.12
C LEU A 161 -13.86 -17.50 -9.00
N LYS A 162 -13.75 -16.98 -10.22
CA LYS A 162 -14.84 -16.91 -11.20
C LYS A 162 -14.95 -18.18 -12.07
N LYS A 163 -14.10 -19.18 -11.83
CA LYS A 163 -13.99 -20.44 -12.60
C LYS A 163 -13.75 -20.23 -14.11
N ARG A 164 -13.10 -19.13 -14.51
CA ARG A 164 -12.81 -18.80 -15.93
C ARG A 164 -11.55 -19.49 -16.45
N CYS A 165 -11.41 -20.79 -16.18
CA CYS A 165 -10.19 -21.54 -16.53
C CYS A 165 -9.94 -21.60 -18.05
N LEU A 166 -11.01 -21.63 -18.86
CA LEU A 166 -10.94 -21.61 -20.33
C LEU A 166 -10.50 -20.27 -20.93
N GLU A 167 -10.48 -19.20 -20.12
CA GLU A 167 -9.99 -17.87 -20.53
C GLU A 167 -8.61 -17.57 -19.92
N CYS A 168 -8.19 -18.37 -18.95
CA CYS A 168 -6.90 -18.26 -18.30
C CYS A 168 -5.83 -18.98 -19.13
N ARG A 169 -4.70 -18.33 -19.43
CA ARG A 169 -3.58 -18.98 -20.14
C ARG A 169 -3.04 -20.21 -19.41
N ILE A 170 -2.97 -20.16 -18.07
CA ILE A 170 -2.53 -21.29 -17.25
C ILE A 170 -3.61 -22.40 -17.28
N GLY A 171 -4.87 -22.07 -17.03
CA GLY A 171 -5.97 -23.03 -17.04
C GLY A 171 -6.12 -23.76 -18.38
N ASN A 172 -6.07 -23.01 -19.49
CA ASN A 172 -6.10 -23.57 -20.84
C ASN A 172 -4.97 -24.58 -21.10
N LYS A 173 -3.77 -24.34 -20.56
CA LYS A 173 -2.65 -25.26 -20.72
C LYS A 173 -2.89 -26.61 -20.03
N TYR A 174 -3.62 -26.63 -18.92
CA TYR A 174 -3.91 -27.85 -18.17
C TYR A 174 -5.18 -28.57 -18.62
N ILE A 175 -6.17 -27.85 -19.17
CA ILE A 175 -7.46 -28.42 -19.61
C ILE A 175 -7.37 -28.98 -21.04
N LYS A 176 -6.48 -28.48 -21.89
CA LYS A 176 -6.33 -28.94 -23.28
C LYS A 176 -5.61 -30.29 -23.45
N ASN A 177 -5.63 -31.14 -22.43
CA ASN A 177 -5.20 -32.54 -22.53
C ASN A 177 -6.42 -33.46 -22.56
#